data_AF-A0A4S1GD26-F1
#
_entry.id   AF-A0A4S1GD26-F1
#
_cell.length_a   1.000
_cell.length_b   1.000
_cell.length_c   1.000
_cell.angle_alpha   90.00
_cell.angle_beta   90.00
_cell.angle_gamma   90.00
#
_symmetry.space_group_name_H-M   'P 1'
#
loop_
_entity.id
_entity.type
_entity.pdbx_description
1 polymer ?
#
loop_
_entity_poly.entity_id
_entity_poly.type
_entity_poly.pdbx_seq_one_letter_code
_entity_poly.pdbx_strand_id
1 'polypeptide(L)'
;AFDTGHLWFAKQLVEEKVLNPDALVQLCMGVPWGAPDDLNTFMAMVNNVPSTWNWSAFSIGRNQMAYAAAAVLAGGNVRVGLEDNLWLDKGVLATNAQLVERAASIVTNLGARILGPEEVRKKLNLTKRAPIAAAA
;
A
#
# COMPACT_ATOMS: atom_id res chain seq x y z
N ALA A 1 -3.07 7.58 -4.00
CA ALA A 1 -2.67 8.99 -3.99
C ALA A 1 -1.22 9.07 -4.43
N PHE A 2 -0.97 9.77 -5.54
CA PHE A 2 0.37 9.98 -6.08
C PHE A 2 0.99 11.28 -5.54
N ASP A 3 0.20 12.16 -4.92
CA ASP A 3 0.66 13.38 -4.29
C ASP A 3 -0.31 13.80 -3.17
N THR A 4 -0.05 14.94 -2.53
CA THR A 4 -0.90 15.51 -1.48
C THR A 4 -2.22 16.07 -2.03
N GLY A 5 -2.28 16.49 -3.30
CA GLY A 5 -3.51 16.94 -3.96
C GLY A 5 -4.53 15.82 -4.11
N HIS A 6 -4.09 14.61 -4.45
CA HIS A 6 -4.93 13.41 -4.50
C HIS A 6 -5.50 13.07 -3.11
N LEU A 7 -4.70 13.22 -2.05
CA LEU A 7 -5.19 13.03 -0.68
C LEU A 7 -6.21 14.10 -0.29
N TRP A 8 -5.95 15.36 -0.62
CA TRP A 8 -6.86 16.46 -0.37
C TRP A 8 -8.20 16.24 -1.09
N PHE A 9 -8.15 15.87 -2.37
CA PHE A 9 -9.36 15.62 -3.15
C PHE A 9 -10.13 14.40 -2.64
N ALA A 10 -9.46 13.35 -2.17
CA ALA A 10 -10.15 12.23 -1.54
C ALA A 10 -10.92 12.65 -0.28
N LYS A 11 -10.39 13.58 0.53
CA LYS A 11 -11.10 14.13 1.69
C LYS A 11 -12.33 14.91 1.24
N GLN A 12 -12.19 15.75 0.22
CA GLN A 12 -13.31 16.48 -0.38
C GLN A 12 -14.42 15.53 -0.85
N LEU A 13 -14.07 14.42 -1.51
CA LEU A 13 -15.06 13.43 -1.95
C LEU A 13 -15.78 12.72 -0.79
N VAL A 14 -15.12 12.57 0.37
CA VAL A 14 -15.78 12.07 1.59
C VAL A 14 -16.72 13.13 2.18
N GLU A 15 -16.31 14.40 2.22
CA GLU A 15 -17.17 15.50 2.67
C GLU A 15 -18.43 15.64 1.79
N GLU A 16 -18.27 15.47 0.47
CA GLU A 16 -19.36 15.45 -0.52
C GLU A 16 -20.19 14.16 -0.50
N LYS A 17 -19.82 13.17 0.34
CA LYS A 17 -20.47 11.86 0.48
C LYS A 17 -20.44 11.00 -0.80
N VAL A 18 -19.51 11.28 -1.69
CA VAL A 18 -19.21 10.44 -2.87
C VAL A 18 -18.41 9.21 -2.45
N LEU A 19 -17.52 9.36 -1.47
CA LEU A 19 -16.78 8.27 -0.82
C LEU A 19 -17.26 8.07 0.61
N ASN A 20 -17.18 6.82 1.09
CA ASN A 20 -17.45 6.51 2.49
C ASN A 20 -16.35 7.08 3.41
N PRO A 21 -16.67 7.38 4.68
CA PRO A 21 -15.76 8.04 5.62
C PRO A 21 -14.62 7.14 6.15
N ASP A 22 -14.59 5.86 5.76
CA ASP A 22 -13.59 4.84 6.10
C ASP A 22 -12.75 4.42 4.88
N ALA A 23 -12.47 5.38 3.98
CA ALA A 23 -11.79 5.13 2.72
C ALA A 23 -10.45 4.37 2.89
N LEU A 24 -10.12 3.57 1.86
CA LEU A 24 -8.81 2.92 1.71
C LEU A 24 -7.95 3.75 0.75
N VAL A 25 -6.77 4.16 1.20
CA VAL A 25 -5.82 4.91 0.37
C VAL A 25 -4.51 4.16 0.20
N GLN A 26 -4.01 4.11 -1.04
CA GLN A 26 -2.64 3.67 -1.34
C GLN A 26 -1.75 4.90 -1.58
N LEU A 27 -0.66 5.07 -0.84
CA LEU A 27 0.34 6.10 -1.05
C LEU A 27 1.37 5.57 -2.06
N CYS A 28 1.43 6.18 -3.24
CA CYS A 28 2.26 5.73 -4.36
C CYS A 28 3.52 6.60 -4.42
N MET A 29 4.66 6.08 -3.97
CA MET A 29 5.91 6.85 -3.83
C MET A 29 6.88 6.54 -4.97
N GLY A 30 7.68 7.54 -5.37
CA GLY A 30 8.77 7.37 -6.34
C GLY A 30 8.35 7.34 -7.81
N VAL A 31 7.08 7.56 -8.12
CA VAL A 31 6.58 7.65 -9.51
C VAL A 31 6.94 9.03 -10.08
N PRO A 32 7.52 9.13 -11.30
CA PRO A 32 7.88 10.41 -11.89
C PRO A 32 6.72 11.41 -11.89
N TRP A 33 7.01 12.66 -11.49
CA TRP A 33 6.04 13.77 -11.35
C TRP A 33 4.99 13.59 -10.25
N GLY A 34 5.05 12.51 -9.48
CA GLY A 34 4.32 12.35 -8.22
C GLY A 34 5.20 12.65 -7.00
N ALA A 35 4.80 12.10 -5.86
CA ALA A 35 5.51 12.17 -4.60
C ALA A 35 6.86 11.45 -4.71
N PRO A 36 7.99 12.15 -4.49
CA PRO A 36 9.30 11.50 -4.41
C PRO A 36 9.33 10.47 -3.28
N ASP A 37 10.21 9.50 -3.41
CA ASP A 37 10.38 8.42 -2.44
C ASP A 37 11.37 8.75 -1.30
N ASP A 38 11.38 10.01 -0.84
CA ASP A 38 12.04 10.40 0.41
C ASP A 38 11.11 10.31 1.64
N LEU A 39 11.70 10.10 2.81
CA LEU A 39 10.95 9.88 4.05
C LEU A 39 10.20 11.13 4.53
N ASN A 40 10.66 12.34 4.19
CA ASN A 40 9.98 13.57 4.62
C ASN A 40 8.66 13.73 3.88
N THR A 41 8.67 13.57 2.55
CA THR A 41 7.46 13.56 1.74
C THR A 41 6.55 12.40 2.13
N PHE A 42 7.10 11.20 2.34
CA PHE A 42 6.33 10.05 2.80
C PHE A 42 5.60 10.34 4.12
N MET A 43 6.29 10.83 5.14
CA MET A 43 5.67 11.15 6.43
C MET A 43 4.68 12.31 6.33
N ALA A 44 4.93 13.29 5.46
CA ALA A 44 3.96 14.36 5.20
C ALA A 44 2.64 13.80 4.62
N MET A 45 2.72 12.81 3.72
CA MET A 45 1.53 12.13 3.19
C MET A 45 0.85 11.27 4.26
N VAL A 46 1.60 10.47 5.02
CA VAL A 46 1.07 9.64 6.12
C VAL A 46 0.33 10.49 7.13
N ASN A 47 0.93 11.59 7.60
CA ASN A 47 0.32 12.50 8.58
C ASN A 47 -0.93 13.21 8.05
N ASN A 48 -1.13 13.21 6.73
CA ASN A 48 -2.33 13.76 6.11
C ASN A 48 -3.46 12.73 5.94
N VAL A 49 -3.22 11.44 6.16
CA VAL A 49 -4.29 10.44 6.13
C VAL A 49 -5.14 10.56 7.40
N PRO A 50 -6.47 10.69 7.30
CA PRO A 50 -7.35 10.66 8.47
C PRO A 50 -7.17 9.38 9.28
N SER A 51 -7.19 9.48 10.61
CA SER A 51 -6.99 8.32 11.51
C SER A 51 -8.08 7.25 11.39
N THR A 52 -9.24 7.60 10.85
CA THR A 52 -10.35 6.66 10.56
C THR A 52 -10.15 5.89 9.27
N TRP A 53 -9.17 6.25 8.44
CA TRP A 53 -8.95 5.62 7.14
C TRP A 53 -7.94 4.49 7.23
N ASN A 54 -8.10 3.49 6.37
CA ASN A 54 -7.08 2.49 6.17
C ASN A 54 -6.12 2.99 5.08
N TRP A 55 -4.83 2.72 5.23
CA TRP A 55 -3.87 3.07 4.19
C TRP A 55 -2.76 2.05 4.01
N SER A 56 -2.22 2.02 2.80
CA SER A 56 -1.07 1.22 2.39
C SER A 56 -0.08 2.11 1.67
N ALA A 57 1.21 1.74 1.63
CA ALA A 57 2.19 2.44 0.82
C ALA A 57 3.11 1.48 0.07
N PHE A 58 3.66 1.97 -1.04
CA PHE A 58 4.74 1.31 -1.78
C PHE A 58 5.64 2.36 -2.45
N SER A 59 6.84 1.92 -2.85
CA SER A 59 7.70 2.63 -3.78
C SER A 59 8.13 1.70 -4.92
N ILE A 60 8.48 2.28 -6.06
CA ILE A 60 8.86 1.54 -7.27
C ILE A 60 10.33 1.11 -7.28
N GLY A 61 10.61 0.05 -8.04
CA GLY A 61 11.95 -0.47 -8.28
C GLY A 61 12.68 -0.87 -7.01
N ARG A 62 13.94 -0.43 -6.88
CA ARG A 62 14.83 -0.83 -5.78
C ARG A 62 14.32 -0.46 -4.38
N ASN A 63 13.41 0.51 -4.28
CA ASN A 63 12.93 1.04 -3.01
C ASN A 63 11.70 0.28 -2.47
N GLN A 64 11.16 -0.71 -3.21
CA GLN A 64 9.99 -1.49 -2.79
C GLN A 64 10.15 -2.09 -1.38
N MET A 65 11.28 -2.73 -1.07
CA MET A 65 11.48 -3.37 0.24
C MET A 65 11.74 -2.36 1.36
N ALA A 66 12.42 -1.24 1.07
CA ALA A 66 12.61 -0.17 2.04
C ALA A 66 11.28 0.47 2.42
N TYR A 67 10.37 0.64 1.46
CA TYR A 67 9.04 1.17 1.71
C TYR A 67 8.09 0.18 2.37
N ALA A 68 8.27 -1.13 2.16
CA ALA A 68 7.57 -2.13 2.97
C ALA A 68 7.91 -1.96 4.46
N ALA A 69 9.19 -1.77 4.80
CA ALA A 69 9.61 -1.50 6.18
C ALA A 69 9.09 -0.13 6.69
N ALA A 70 9.26 0.94 5.90
CA ALA A 70 8.84 2.29 6.30
C ALA A 70 7.33 2.39 6.54
N ALA A 71 6.51 1.74 5.71
CA ALA A 71 5.06 1.71 5.88
C ALA A 71 4.66 1.03 7.19
N VAL A 72 5.28 -0.10 7.54
CA VAL A 72 5.02 -0.78 8.82
C VAL A 72 5.40 0.10 10.00
N LEU A 73 6.58 0.73 9.96
CA LEU A 73 7.06 1.62 11.02
C LEU A 73 6.16 2.86 11.20
N ALA A 74 5.54 3.33 10.12
CA ALA A 74 4.58 4.43 10.14
C ALA A 74 3.15 3.99 10.50
N GLY A 75 2.91 2.70 10.76
CA GLY A 75 1.61 2.16 11.17
C GLY A 75 0.64 1.82 10.02
N GLY A 76 1.15 1.74 8.79
CA GLY A 76 0.38 1.43 7.59
C GLY A 76 0.48 -0.03 7.13
N ASN A 77 -0.20 -0.31 6.01
CA ASN A 77 -0.09 -1.59 5.30
C ASN A 77 0.95 -1.52 4.16
N VAL A 78 1.35 -2.67 3.62
CA VAL A 78 2.39 -2.77 2.59
C VAL A 78 1.82 -3.26 1.27
N ARG A 79 2.42 -2.80 0.16
CA ARG A 79 2.22 -3.38 -1.18
C ARG A 79 3.58 -3.74 -1.79
N VAL A 80 3.64 -4.94 -2.37
CA VAL A 80 4.76 -5.45 -3.16
C VAL A 80 4.24 -6.22 -4.37
N GLY A 81 5.09 -6.42 -5.36
CA GLY A 81 4.77 -7.20 -6.55
C GLY A 81 5.60 -6.78 -7.76
N LEU A 82 5.51 -7.60 -8.82
CA LEU A 82 6.20 -7.35 -10.09
C LEU A 82 5.68 -6.12 -10.82
N GLU A 83 4.48 -5.66 -10.50
CA GLU A 83 3.93 -4.38 -10.98
C GLU A 83 4.82 -3.20 -10.57
N ASP A 84 5.40 -3.24 -9.37
CA ASP A 84 6.17 -2.12 -8.83
C ASP A 84 7.68 -2.35 -8.95
N ASN A 85 8.15 -3.60 -9.01
CA ASN A 85 9.57 -3.95 -9.04
C ASN A 85 9.83 -5.32 -9.68
N LEU A 86 10.71 -5.36 -10.69
CA LEU A 86 11.08 -6.60 -11.40
C LEU A 86 12.17 -7.43 -10.69
N TRP A 87 12.86 -6.85 -9.71
CA TRP A 87 14.13 -7.38 -9.21
C TRP A 87 14.01 -7.92 -7.79
N LEU A 88 14.51 -9.13 -7.56
CA LEU A 88 14.72 -9.65 -6.22
C LEU A 88 15.96 -8.99 -5.62
N ASP A 89 17.07 -9.04 -6.36
CA ASP A 89 18.34 -8.39 -6.05
C ASP A 89 18.89 -7.74 -7.33
N LYS A 90 19.98 -6.96 -7.24
CA LYS A 90 20.54 -6.26 -8.40
C LYS A 90 20.90 -7.26 -9.51
N GLY A 91 20.15 -7.21 -10.62
CA GLY A 91 20.33 -8.11 -11.76
C GLY A 91 19.67 -9.48 -11.62
N VAL A 92 18.95 -9.75 -10.53
CA VAL A 92 18.23 -11.01 -10.30
C VAL A 92 16.73 -10.75 -10.39
N LEU A 93 16.05 -11.33 -11.38
CA LEU A 93 14.60 -11.18 -11.53
C LEU A 93 13.84 -11.89 -10.41
N ALA A 94 12.70 -11.31 -10.01
CA ALA A 94 11.82 -11.88 -8.99
C ALA A 94 10.61 -12.61 -9.57
N THR A 95 9.98 -13.43 -8.73
CA THR A 95 8.57 -13.81 -8.82
C THR A 95 7.75 -13.03 -7.79
N ASN A 96 6.44 -12.89 -8.01
CA ASN A 96 5.57 -12.26 -7.01
C ASN A 96 5.66 -12.95 -5.64
N ALA A 97 5.74 -14.29 -5.61
CA ALA A 97 5.87 -15.05 -4.37
C ALA A 97 7.14 -14.68 -3.59
N GLN A 98 8.29 -14.56 -4.26
CA GLN A 98 9.54 -14.17 -3.61
C GLN A 98 9.49 -12.74 -3.03
N LEU A 99 8.83 -11.81 -3.71
CA LEU A 99 8.66 -10.44 -3.19
C LEU A 99 7.75 -10.43 -1.96
N VAL A 100 6.66 -11.23 -1.98
CA VAL A 100 5.76 -11.41 -0.83
C VAL A 100 6.49 -12.05 0.34
N GLU A 101 7.28 -13.11 0.13
CA GLU A 101 8.07 -13.77 1.17
C GLU A 101 9.08 -12.80 1.81
N ARG A 102 9.78 -12.01 1.00
CA ARG A 102 10.74 -11.01 1.49
C ARG A 102 10.05 -9.92 2.30
N ALA A 103 8.92 -9.40 1.82
CA ALA A 103 8.13 -8.41 2.55
C ALA A 103 7.58 -8.99 3.86
N ALA A 104 7.06 -10.22 3.85
CA ALA A 104 6.54 -10.88 5.04
C ALA A 104 7.64 -11.09 6.10
N SER A 105 8.86 -11.47 5.67
CA SER A 105 10.02 -11.56 6.56
C SER A 105 10.34 -10.21 7.21
N ILE A 106 10.37 -9.12 6.44
CA ILE A 106 10.59 -7.76 6.98
C ILE A 106 9.51 -7.40 8.00
N VAL A 107 8.24 -7.55 7.64
CA VAL A 107 7.09 -7.18 8.49
C VAL A 107 7.10 -7.96 9.80
N THR A 108 7.36 -9.26 9.74
CA THR A 108 7.40 -10.12 10.94
C THR A 108 8.60 -9.86 11.82
N ASN A 109 9.78 -9.57 11.24
CA ASN A 109 10.97 -9.19 12.00
C ASN A 109 10.83 -7.81 12.68
N LEU A 110 9.95 -6.94 12.19
CA LEU A 110 9.57 -5.69 12.86
C LEU A 110 8.51 -5.89 13.97
N GLY A 111 8.11 -7.13 14.25
CA GLY A 111 7.16 -7.48 15.32
C GLY A 111 5.69 -7.42 14.92
N ALA A 112 5.38 -7.17 13.65
CA ALA A 112 4.00 -7.18 13.16
C ALA A 112 3.57 -8.59 12.70
N ARG A 113 2.25 -8.78 12.57
CA ARG A 113 1.64 -10.03 12.08
C ARG A 113 0.96 -9.79 10.73
N ILE A 114 1.14 -10.73 9.79
CA ILE A 114 0.43 -10.73 8.51
C ILE A 114 -1.04 -11.13 8.72
N LEU A 115 -1.96 -10.34 8.15
CA LEU A 115 -3.39 -10.66 8.14
C LEU A 115 -3.72 -11.60 6.99
N GLY A 116 -4.46 -12.67 7.29
CA GLY A 116 -5.03 -13.54 6.26
C GLY A 116 -6.18 -12.87 5.49
N PRO A 117 -6.59 -13.41 4.32
CA PRO A 117 -7.62 -12.79 3.49
C PRO A 117 -8.96 -12.55 4.20
N GLU A 118 -9.41 -13.47 5.06
CA GLU A 118 -10.65 -13.29 5.82
C GLU A 118 -10.54 -12.18 6.88
N GLU A 119 -9.37 -12.00 7.49
CA GLU A 119 -9.12 -10.91 8.45
C GLU A 119 -9.09 -9.56 7.72
N VAL A 120 -8.45 -9.49 6.55
CA VAL A 120 -8.44 -8.29 5.70
C VAL A 120 -9.86 -7.89 5.32
N ARG A 121 -10.70 -8.85 4.91
CA ARG A 121 -12.11 -8.57 4.57
C ARG A 121 -12.88 -8.01 5.76
N LYS A 122 -12.71 -8.57 6.95
CA LYS A 122 -13.33 -8.05 8.17
C LYS A 122 -12.85 -6.63 8.48
N LYS A 123 -11.53 -6.39 8.42
CA LYS A 123 -10.93 -5.07 8.72
C LYS A 123 -11.37 -3.98 7.75
N LEU A 124 -11.50 -4.31 6.46
CA LEU A 124 -11.85 -3.37 5.39
C LEU A 124 -13.34 -3.40 5.02
N ASN A 125 -14.18 -4.08 5.81
CA ASN A 125 -15.62 -4.22 5.57
C ASN A 125 -15.97 -4.71 4.14
N LEU A 126 -15.27 -5.74 3.66
CA LEU A 126 -15.40 -6.26 2.30
C LEU A 126 -16.29 -7.51 2.25
N THR A 127 -17.20 -7.54 1.28
CA THR A 127 -17.99 -8.73 0.95
C THR A 127 -17.22 -9.64 0.00
N LYS A 128 -17.01 -10.90 0.38
CA LYS A 128 -16.41 -11.91 -0.51
C LYS A 128 -17.34 -12.14 -1.70
N ARG A 129 -16.84 -11.92 -2.91
CA ARG A 129 -17.53 -12.26 -4.16
C ARG A 129 -16.95 -13.56 -4.71
N ALA A 130 -17.83 -14.43 -5.21
CA ALA A 130 -17.39 -15.59 -5.99
C ALA A 130 -16.70 -15.09 -7.28
N PRO A 131 -15.70 -15.83 -7.81
CA PRO A 131 -15.19 -15.55 -9.13
C PRO A 131 -16.34 -15.49 -10.13
N ILE A 132 -16.32 -14.50 -11.02
CA ILE A 132 -17.21 -14.54 -12.18
C ILE A 132 -16.77 -15.77 -12.96
N ALA A 133 -17.68 -16.75 -13.12
CA ALA A 133 -17.40 -17.91 -13.95
C ALA A 133 -16.93 -17.42 -15.31
N ALA A 134 -15.80 -17.94 -15.81
CA ALA A 134 -15.38 -17.64 -17.17
C ALA A 134 -16.55 -17.96 -18.10
N ALA A 135 -16.91 -17.02 -18.97
CA ALA A 135 -17.87 -17.30 -20.03
C ALA A 135 -17.38 -18.56 -20.77
N ALA A 136 -18.22 -19.59 -20.80
CA ALA A 136 -17.93 -20.86 -21.45
C ALA A 136 -17.70 -20.69 -22.95
#